data_AF-A0A1G0LDK8-F1
#
_entry.id   AF-A0A1G0LDK8-F1
#
_cell.length_a   1.000
_cell.length_b   1.000
_cell.length_c   1.000
_cell.angle_alpha   90.00
_cell.angle_beta   90.00
_cell.angle_gamma   90.00
#
_symmetry.space_group_name_H-M   'P 1'
#
loop_
_entity.id
_entity.type
_entity.pdbx_description
1 polymer ?
#
loop_
_entity_poly.entity_id
_entity_poly.type
_entity_poly.pdbx_seq_one_letter_code
_entity_poly.pdbx_strand_id
1 'polypeptide(L)'
;MTAWDPIFPAAAYLNWPTTVCTNSPAVGLDAAWQNPHTAAAGMWHPWVGYFFVAQWINYRQNIASEGPGGHSWTKYSTPVSGQGRYVVQLLADNCSWIYLDNQLAGVQGAAFDATNTKYEVTLSGNHTLTFIIFDGGGAAGGKFRLETYDSFTGGGGDTSQVQPPPPPSDNTPPAIAAQVSGTLGSNSWYTSDVAVSWTVTDAQSTVTSTSGCGASTVSSDTNGAPFTCSATSAGGTASQSVTVKRDATVPTVGFSGNQGSYTVDQQVAITCSASDAMSGIASSTCPNASGDAYSFGLGAHSLAASATDNAGNASSATTPFTVQVTAGSLCALVERWVNKSGVANSMCQQLANGAYGAFRNHVQAQRDKSVSAAHADILIALSTEL
;
A
#
# COMPACT_ATOMS: atom_id res chain seq x y z
N MET A 1 -33.69 -6.48 33.88
CA MET A 1 -33.13 -7.48 32.96
C MET A 1 -33.54 -7.08 31.56
N THR A 2 -32.56 -6.92 30.67
CA THR A 2 -32.81 -6.57 29.27
C THR A 2 -32.65 -7.83 28.42
N ALA A 3 -33.57 -8.08 27.51
CA ALA A 3 -33.53 -9.16 26.54
C ALA A 3 -33.64 -8.58 25.13
N TRP A 4 -33.21 -9.36 24.15
CA TRP A 4 -33.31 -9.02 22.73
C TRP A 4 -34.03 -10.15 21.99
N ASP A 5 -34.72 -9.75 20.93
CA ASP A 5 -35.39 -10.71 20.06
C ASP A 5 -34.39 -11.60 19.31
N PRO A 6 -34.83 -12.78 18.84
CA PRO A 6 -33.93 -13.70 18.17
C PRO A 6 -33.35 -13.14 16.86
N ILE A 7 -32.05 -13.32 16.64
CA ILE A 7 -31.40 -13.16 15.33
C ILE A 7 -31.41 -14.50 14.61
N PHE A 8 -31.86 -14.51 13.35
CA PHE A 8 -31.84 -15.69 12.51
C PHE A 8 -30.56 -15.77 11.67
N PRO A 9 -29.87 -16.93 11.65
CA PRO A 9 -28.70 -17.10 10.81
C PRO A 9 -29.09 -17.14 9.32
N ALA A 10 -28.17 -16.75 8.45
CA ALA A 10 -28.36 -16.80 6.99
C ALA A 10 -28.43 -18.24 6.42
N ALA A 11 -27.97 -19.24 7.19
CA ALA A 11 -27.97 -20.64 6.80
C ALA A 11 -28.36 -21.57 7.96
N ALA A 12 -28.88 -22.75 7.60
CA ALA A 12 -29.21 -23.83 8.53
C ALA A 12 -27.97 -24.42 9.20
N TYR A 13 -28.09 -24.80 10.47
CA TYR A 13 -27.08 -25.59 11.18
C TYR A 13 -27.65 -26.97 11.57
N LEU A 14 -27.93 -27.83 10.60
CA LEU A 14 -28.64 -29.11 10.81
C LEU A 14 -27.96 -30.09 11.81
N ASN A 15 -26.64 -29.97 12.01
CA ASN A 15 -25.84 -30.80 12.94
C ASN A 15 -25.27 -29.95 14.11
N TRP A 16 -26.01 -28.95 14.58
CA TRP A 16 -25.55 -27.95 15.55
C TRP A 16 -25.07 -28.41 16.93
N PRO A 17 -25.47 -29.58 17.51
CA PRO A 17 -25.18 -29.83 18.93
C PRO A 17 -23.69 -29.74 19.30
N THR A 18 -22.80 -30.02 18.35
CA THR A 18 -21.34 -29.97 18.54
C THR A 18 -20.64 -28.91 17.69
N THR A 19 -21.25 -28.46 16.59
CA THR A 19 -20.57 -27.57 15.62
C THR A 19 -20.77 -26.09 15.92
N VAL A 20 -21.84 -25.73 16.64
CA VAL A 20 -22.14 -24.35 17.02
C VAL A 20 -21.59 -24.02 18.42
N CYS A 21 -21.59 -24.99 19.33
CA CYS A 21 -21.12 -24.82 20.71
C CYS A 21 -19.60 -24.92 20.83
N THR A 22 -18.91 -23.84 20.47
CA THR A 22 -17.47 -23.69 20.66
C THR A 22 -17.17 -22.55 21.62
N ASN A 23 -15.91 -22.35 22.03
CA ASN A 23 -15.55 -21.19 22.86
C ASN A 23 -15.66 -19.84 22.12
N SER A 24 -15.82 -19.84 20.78
CA SER A 24 -15.98 -18.63 19.97
C SER A 24 -17.30 -18.70 19.21
N PRO A 25 -18.38 -18.05 19.70
CA PRO A 25 -19.67 -18.08 19.01
C PRO A 25 -19.59 -17.33 17.67
N ALA A 26 -20.34 -17.81 16.69
CA ALA A 26 -20.50 -17.12 15.41
C ALA A 26 -21.23 -15.77 15.53
N VAL A 27 -22.01 -15.56 16.60
CA VAL A 27 -22.71 -14.31 16.92
C VAL A 27 -22.22 -13.79 18.27
N GLY A 28 -21.52 -12.66 18.25
CA GLY A 28 -20.91 -12.05 19.44
C GLY A 28 -21.77 -11.03 20.18
N LEU A 29 -21.22 -10.46 21.26
CA LEU A 29 -21.88 -9.45 22.10
C LEU A 29 -22.29 -8.19 21.32
N ASP A 30 -21.48 -7.82 20.32
CA ASP A 30 -21.61 -6.61 19.50
C ASP A 30 -22.36 -6.86 18.18
N ALA A 31 -22.97 -8.04 18.01
CA ALA A 31 -23.85 -8.28 16.87
C ALA A 31 -25.02 -7.28 16.85
N ALA A 32 -25.69 -7.16 15.70
CA ALA A 32 -26.83 -6.27 15.50
C ALA A 32 -28.11 -6.79 16.19
N TRP A 33 -28.08 -6.91 17.51
CA TRP A 33 -29.19 -7.35 18.36
C TRP A 33 -30.40 -6.43 18.20
N GLN A 34 -31.58 -7.02 18.01
CA GLN A 34 -32.80 -6.31 17.66
C GLN A 34 -33.79 -6.27 18.84
N ASN A 35 -34.66 -5.25 18.82
CA ASN A 35 -35.79 -5.08 19.74
C ASN A 35 -35.45 -5.31 21.24
N PRO A 36 -34.67 -4.42 21.88
CA PRO A 36 -34.41 -4.53 23.31
C PRO A 36 -35.71 -4.38 24.12
N HIS A 37 -36.03 -5.36 24.95
CA HIS A 37 -37.24 -5.37 25.78
C HIS A 37 -36.98 -5.96 27.17
N THR A 38 -37.97 -5.89 28.06
CA THR A 38 -37.88 -6.55 29.38
C THR A 38 -37.96 -8.06 29.20
N ALA A 39 -37.11 -8.81 29.91
CA ALA A 39 -37.16 -10.27 29.85
C ALA A 39 -38.48 -10.81 30.41
N ALA A 40 -39.10 -11.75 29.68
CA ALA A 40 -40.25 -12.52 30.18
C ALA A 40 -39.77 -13.70 31.02
N ALA A 41 -40.46 -13.95 32.14
CA ALA A 41 -40.18 -15.07 33.04
C ALA A 41 -41.41 -16.00 33.19
N GLY A 42 -41.18 -17.31 33.17
CA GLY A 42 -42.23 -18.34 33.27
C GLY A 42 -41.76 -19.62 33.96
N MET A 43 -42.71 -20.42 34.45
CA MET A 43 -42.47 -21.68 35.16
C MET A 43 -42.92 -22.91 34.35
N TRP A 44 -42.38 -23.17 33.16
CA TRP A 44 -42.74 -24.39 32.42
C TRP A 44 -41.60 -24.92 31.55
N HIS A 45 -40.88 -25.93 32.07
CA HIS A 45 -40.20 -26.93 31.25
C HIS A 45 -40.35 -28.31 31.94
N PRO A 46 -40.97 -29.31 31.30
CA PRO A 46 -41.45 -30.52 31.96
C PRO A 46 -40.37 -31.47 32.51
N TRP A 47 -39.09 -31.22 32.19
CA TRP A 47 -37.99 -32.16 32.49
C TRP A 47 -37.05 -31.72 33.62
N VAL A 48 -37.31 -30.58 34.29
CA VAL A 48 -36.33 -29.99 35.23
C VAL A 48 -36.54 -30.46 36.67
N GLY A 49 -35.83 -31.52 37.08
CA GLY A 49 -35.91 -32.16 38.40
C GLY A 49 -35.15 -31.46 39.54
N TYR A 50 -35.14 -30.13 39.61
CA TYR A 50 -34.41 -29.39 40.65
C TYR A 50 -35.34 -28.73 41.69
N PHE A 51 -34.96 -28.83 42.97
CA PHE A 51 -35.66 -28.21 44.12
C PHE A 51 -35.41 -26.70 44.28
N PHE A 52 -34.66 -26.08 43.36
CA PHE A 52 -34.35 -24.65 43.33
C PHE A 52 -35.17 -23.91 42.26
N VAL A 53 -35.67 -22.72 42.60
CA VAL A 53 -36.55 -21.92 41.72
C VAL A 53 -35.74 -20.82 41.00
N ALA A 54 -34.97 -21.20 39.98
CA ALA A 54 -34.56 -20.25 38.94
C ALA A 54 -35.67 -20.12 37.89
N GLN A 55 -35.97 -18.89 37.50
CA GLN A 55 -36.93 -18.60 36.42
C GLN A 55 -36.27 -18.77 35.05
N TRP A 56 -37.05 -19.22 34.07
CA TRP A 56 -36.63 -19.12 32.67
C TRP A 56 -36.60 -17.66 32.25
N ILE A 57 -35.55 -17.25 31.55
CA ILE A 57 -35.37 -15.88 31.07
C ILE A 57 -35.52 -15.87 29.55
N ASN A 58 -36.23 -14.86 29.05
CA ASN A 58 -36.58 -14.73 27.64
C ASN A 58 -37.41 -15.93 27.14
N TYR A 59 -38.24 -16.48 28.04
CA TYR A 59 -39.10 -17.62 27.75
C TYR A 59 -40.14 -17.26 26.68
N ARG A 60 -40.10 -17.97 25.54
CA ARG A 60 -41.17 -17.93 24.54
C ARG A 60 -41.60 -19.36 24.21
N GLN A 61 -42.91 -19.62 24.33
CA GLN A 61 -43.48 -20.88 23.88
C GLN A 61 -43.46 -20.93 22.37
N ASN A 62 -42.86 -21.99 21.83
CA ASN A 62 -42.89 -22.29 20.40
C ASN A 62 -42.39 -21.12 19.55
N ILE A 63 -41.17 -20.64 19.79
CA ILE A 63 -40.49 -19.91 18.72
C ILE A 63 -40.35 -20.92 17.59
N ALA A 64 -41.20 -20.79 16.57
CA ALA A 64 -41.06 -21.57 15.35
C ALA A 64 -39.65 -21.28 14.86
N SER A 65 -38.89 -22.33 14.59
CA SER A 65 -37.50 -22.12 14.25
C SER A 65 -37.46 -21.59 12.81
N GLU A 66 -37.38 -20.27 12.69
CA GLU A 66 -37.74 -19.51 11.48
C GLU A 66 -36.56 -19.22 10.54
N GLY A 67 -35.35 -19.68 10.88
CA GLY A 67 -34.22 -19.70 9.94
C GLY A 67 -34.39 -20.79 8.86
N PRO A 68 -33.75 -20.68 7.68
CA PRO A 68 -33.67 -21.80 6.76
C PRO A 68 -33.03 -22.96 7.53
N GLY A 69 -33.79 -24.02 7.84
CA GLY A 69 -33.36 -25.17 8.63
C GLY A 69 -33.41 -25.05 10.16
N GLY A 70 -33.93 -23.96 10.71
CA GLY A 70 -34.60 -24.02 12.01
C GLY A 70 -33.83 -23.74 13.30
N HIS A 71 -33.06 -22.65 13.38
CA HIS A 71 -32.43 -22.23 14.64
C HIS A 71 -32.38 -20.70 14.79
N SER A 72 -32.13 -20.19 16.00
CA SER A 72 -32.13 -18.75 16.32
C SER A 72 -31.16 -18.38 17.46
N TRP A 73 -30.77 -17.11 17.54
CA TRP A 73 -29.86 -16.57 18.57
C TRP A 73 -30.58 -15.55 19.44
N THR A 74 -30.58 -15.70 20.76
CA THR A 74 -31.11 -14.67 21.68
C THR A 74 -30.01 -14.13 22.59
N LYS A 75 -30.19 -12.89 23.06
CA LYS A 75 -29.32 -12.27 24.05
C LYS A 75 -30.14 -11.84 25.25
N TYR A 76 -29.54 -11.94 26.43
CA TYR A 76 -30.07 -11.33 27.64
C TYR A 76 -28.94 -10.79 28.50
N SER A 77 -29.18 -9.68 29.18
CA SER A 77 -28.24 -9.06 30.12
C SER A 77 -28.95 -8.68 31.42
N THR A 78 -28.30 -8.94 32.56
CA THR A 78 -28.76 -8.49 33.88
C THR A 78 -27.61 -7.90 34.68
N PRO A 79 -27.86 -6.82 35.43
CA PRO A 79 -26.93 -6.44 36.48
C PRO A 79 -26.86 -7.55 37.53
N VAL A 80 -25.66 -7.81 38.01
CA VAL A 80 -25.38 -8.65 39.18
C VAL A 80 -24.43 -7.88 40.10
N SER A 81 -24.52 -8.12 41.40
CA SER A 81 -23.63 -7.45 42.35
C SER A 81 -23.19 -8.41 43.43
N GLY A 82 -21.93 -8.30 43.86
CA GLY A 82 -21.37 -9.22 44.84
C GLY A 82 -19.94 -8.86 45.22
N GLN A 83 -19.42 -9.60 46.20
CA GLN A 83 -18.03 -9.53 46.62
C GLN A 83 -17.51 -10.95 46.83
N GLY A 84 -16.40 -11.31 46.17
CA GLY A 84 -15.76 -12.61 46.31
C GLY A 84 -16.09 -13.60 45.20
N ARG A 85 -15.91 -14.89 45.49
CA ARG A 85 -16.03 -16.00 44.53
C ARG A 85 -17.48 -16.47 44.43
N TYR A 86 -17.95 -16.64 43.21
CA TYR A 86 -19.27 -17.13 42.87
C TYR A 86 -19.17 -18.31 41.91
N VAL A 87 -20.20 -19.15 41.91
CA VAL A 87 -20.38 -20.19 40.91
C VAL A 87 -21.53 -19.78 40.02
N VAL A 88 -21.28 -19.69 38.71
CA VAL A 88 -22.33 -19.62 37.70
C VAL A 88 -22.54 -21.02 37.12
N GLN A 89 -23.76 -21.52 37.22
CA GLN A 89 -24.18 -22.81 36.67
C GLN A 89 -25.31 -22.58 35.67
N LEU A 90 -25.18 -23.13 34.47
CA LEU A 90 -26.27 -23.09 33.50
C LEU A 90 -27.11 -24.35 33.61
N LEU A 91 -28.41 -24.18 33.43
CA LEU A 91 -29.43 -25.18 33.77
C LEU A 91 -30.40 -25.45 32.61
N ALA A 92 -30.13 -24.90 31.43
CA ALA A 92 -30.94 -25.10 30.23
C ALA A 92 -30.37 -26.25 29.37
N ASP A 93 -31.07 -26.66 28.33
CA ASP A 93 -30.65 -27.67 27.35
C ASP A 93 -30.28 -27.03 26.00
N ASN A 94 -29.64 -25.86 26.05
CA ASN A 94 -29.25 -25.12 24.87
C ASN A 94 -27.80 -24.63 24.90
N CYS A 95 -27.32 -24.37 23.70
CA CYS A 95 -25.98 -23.89 23.45
C CYS A 95 -25.89 -22.43 23.91
N SER A 96 -25.02 -22.11 24.86
CA SER A 96 -24.98 -20.74 25.38
C SER A 96 -23.62 -20.30 25.87
N TRP A 97 -23.40 -18.98 25.85
CA TRP A 97 -22.17 -18.31 26.26
C TRP A 97 -22.51 -17.29 27.33
N ILE A 98 -21.79 -17.36 28.44
CA ILE A 98 -21.93 -16.45 29.58
C ILE A 98 -20.79 -15.46 29.51
N TYR A 99 -21.10 -14.18 29.67
CA TYR A 99 -20.14 -13.10 29.72
C TYR A 99 -20.31 -12.32 31.02
N LEU A 100 -19.22 -12.08 31.73
CA LEU A 100 -19.15 -11.15 32.84
C LEU A 100 -18.37 -9.92 32.37
N ASP A 101 -19.01 -8.75 32.34
CA ASP A 101 -18.43 -7.50 31.82
C ASP A 101 -17.75 -7.68 30.45
N ASN A 102 -18.46 -8.35 29.55
CA ASN A 102 -18.04 -8.67 28.19
C ASN A 102 -16.88 -9.69 28.06
N GLN A 103 -16.40 -10.27 29.16
CA GLN A 103 -15.42 -11.36 29.16
C GLN A 103 -16.13 -12.71 29.24
N LEU A 104 -15.73 -13.68 28.40
CA LEU A 104 -16.34 -15.00 28.39
C LEU A 104 -16.07 -15.71 29.74
N ALA A 105 -17.14 -15.90 30.50
CA ALA A 105 -17.13 -16.53 31.81
C ALA A 105 -17.43 -18.03 31.74
N GLY A 106 -18.10 -18.49 30.68
CA GLY A 106 -18.46 -19.90 30.54
C GLY A 106 -19.19 -20.23 29.24
N VAL A 107 -19.20 -21.51 28.87
CA VAL A 107 -19.91 -22.05 27.71
C VAL A 107 -20.71 -23.28 28.12
N GLN A 108 -21.95 -23.37 27.66
CA GLN A 108 -22.79 -24.54 27.81
C GLN A 108 -22.94 -25.26 26.47
N GLY A 109 -22.79 -26.58 26.47
CA GLY A 109 -23.07 -27.42 25.32
C GLY A 109 -24.57 -27.56 25.04
N ALA A 110 -24.92 -28.04 23.85
CA ALA A 110 -26.30 -28.19 23.39
C ALA A 110 -27.07 -29.38 24.03
N ALA A 111 -26.48 -30.09 24.98
CA ALA A 111 -27.10 -31.22 25.65
C ALA A 111 -27.16 -30.96 27.15
N PHE A 112 -28.29 -31.30 27.76
CA PHE A 112 -28.43 -31.29 29.20
C PHE A 112 -27.51 -32.35 29.83
N ASP A 113 -26.72 -31.95 30.83
CA ASP A 113 -25.92 -32.83 31.67
C ASP A 113 -26.40 -32.67 33.11
N ALA A 114 -26.73 -33.76 33.79
CA ALA A 114 -27.19 -33.75 35.18
C ALA A 114 -26.19 -33.11 36.16
N THR A 115 -24.89 -33.08 35.80
CA THR A 115 -23.84 -32.39 36.56
C THR A 115 -23.75 -30.90 36.26
N ASN A 116 -24.29 -30.44 35.12
CA ASN A 116 -24.36 -29.09 34.56
C ASN A 116 -23.03 -28.30 34.61
N THR A 117 -22.61 -27.70 33.49
CA THR A 117 -21.33 -26.97 33.45
C THR A 117 -21.33 -25.80 34.43
N LYS A 118 -20.31 -25.76 35.29
CA LYS A 118 -20.12 -24.79 36.36
C LYS A 118 -18.84 -24.01 36.12
N TYR A 119 -18.94 -22.69 36.20
CA TYR A 119 -17.80 -21.80 36.08
C TYR A 119 -17.63 -20.97 37.34
N GLU A 120 -16.39 -20.82 37.77
CA GLU A 120 -16.05 -19.88 38.82
C GLU A 120 -15.96 -18.46 38.23
N VAL A 121 -16.63 -17.50 38.88
CA VAL A 121 -16.51 -16.08 38.56
C VAL A 121 -16.23 -15.29 39.82
N THR A 122 -15.49 -14.19 39.70
CA THR A 122 -15.25 -13.28 40.83
C THR A 122 -16.02 -11.98 40.62
N LEU A 123 -16.77 -11.56 41.64
CA LEU A 123 -17.46 -10.27 41.65
C LEU A 123 -16.79 -9.32 42.64
N SER A 124 -16.66 -8.06 42.26
CA SER A 124 -16.09 -6.94 43.00
C SER A 124 -16.93 -5.67 42.85
N GLY A 125 -18.16 -5.71 43.34
CA GLY A 125 -19.12 -4.60 43.24
C GLY A 125 -20.21 -4.92 42.22
N ASN A 126 -20.51 -3.98 41.33
CA ASN A 126 -21.55 -4.10 40.32
C ASN A 126 -20.95 -4.59 38.99
N HIS A 127 -21.55 -5.61 38.41
CA HIS A 127 -21.15 -6.20 37.14
C HIS A 127 -22.38 -6.39 36.24
N THR A 128 -22.14 -6.68 34.97
CA THR A 128 -23.18 -7.11 34.04
C THR A 128 -22.91 -8.55 33.60
N LEU A 129 -23.88 -9.43 33.86
CA LEU A 129 -23.88 -10.78 33.33
C LEU A 129 -24.71 -10.80 32.05
N THR A 130 -24.10 -11.21 30.94
CA THR A 130 -24.73 -11.30 29.63
C THR A 130 -24.68 -12.73 29.12
N PHE A 131 -25.74 -13.17 28.47
CA PHE A 131 -25.87 -14.50 27.92
C PHE A 131 -26.23 -14.38 26.45
N ILE A 132 -25.54 -15.15 25.63
CA ILE A 132 -25.91 -15.42 24.25
C ILE A 132 -26.36 -16.87 24.19
N ILE A 133 -27.51 -17.13 23.59
CA ILE A 133 -28.13 -18.45 23.56
C ILE A 133 -28.46 -18.77 22.11
N PHE A 134 -27.98 -19.90 21.62
CA PHE A 134 -28.40 -20.48 20.35
C PHE A 134 -29.39 -21.61 20.61
N ASP A 135 -30.59 -21.46 20.06
CA ASP A 135 -31.74 -22.32 20.32
C ASP A 135 -32.28 -22.93 19.02
N GLY A 136 -32.55 -24.23 19.05
CA GLY A 136 -33.03 -25.01 17.92
C GLY A 136 -34.53 -25.14 17.75
N GLY A 137 -35.33 -24.35 18.50
CA GLY A 137 -36.79 -24.34 18.44
C GLY A 137 -37.43 -25.05 19.63
N GLY A 138 -38.68 -24.68 19.94
CA GLY A 138 -39.41 -25.16 21.11
C GLY A 138 -39.60 -24.08 22.17
N ALA A 139 -39.50 -24.45 23.45
CA ALA A 139 -39.58 -23.52 24.59
C ALA A 139 -38.25 -22.79 24.77
N ALA A 140 -38.04 -21.74 23.97
CA ALA A 140 -36.76 -21.04 23.95
C ALA A 140 -36.56 -20.16 25.19
N GLY A 141 -35.31 -20.09 25.68
CA GLY A 141 -34.92 -19.24 26.81
C GLY A 141 -33.69 -19.77 27.56
N GLY A 142 -33.14 -18.98 28.46
CA GLY A 142 -32.01 -19.39 29.30
C GLY A 142 -32.44 -19.65 30.74
N LYS A 143 -31.75 -20.57 31.43
CA LYS A 143 -31.88 -20.76 32.87
C LYS A 143 -30.50 -20.88 33.51
N PHE A 144 -30.25 -20.12 34.57
CA PHE A 144 -28.97 -20.14 35.27
C PHE A 144 -29.16 -20.01 36.78
N ARG A 145 -28.10 -20.37 37.52
CA ARG A 145 -27.94 -20.21 38.97
C ARG A 145 -26.63 -19.48 39.22
N LEU A 146 -26.66 -18.43 40.05
CA LEU A 146 -25.48 -17.68 40.49
C LEU A 146 -25.53 -17.55 42.01
N GLU A 147 -24.60 -18.18 42.70
CA GLU A 147 -24.51 -18.17 44.17
C GLU A 147 -23.06 -18.04 44.62
N THR A 148 -22.84 -17.69 45.88
CA THR A 148 -21.47 -17.65 46.41
C THR A 148 -20.90 -19.07 46.42
N TYR A 149 -19.59 -19.16 46.23
CA TYR A 149 -18.89 -20.43 46.15
C TYR A 149 -19.16 -21.31 47.40
N ASP A 150 -19.17 -20.70 48.59
CA ASP A 150 -19.35 -21.41 49.86
C ASP A 150 -20.80 -21.78 50.16
N SER A 151 -21.79 -21.08 49.58
CA SER A 151 -23.21 -21.36 49.83
C SER A 151 -23.81 -22.36 48.83
N PHE A 152 -23.04 -22.79 47.82
CA PHE A 152 -23.53 -23.59 46.71
C PHE A 152 -23.90 -25.02 47.14
N THR A 153 -25.12 -25.22 47.65
CA THR A 153 -25.59 -26.48 48.25
C THR A 153 -26.98 -26.91 47.73
N GLY A 154 -27.27 -28.22 47.77
CA GLY A 154 -28.60 -28.81 47.51
C GLY A 154 -28.94 -29.06 46.02
N GLY A 155 -29.62 -30.19 45.73
CA GLY A 155 -30.23 -30.52 44.43
C GLY A 155 -29.36 -30.22 43.20
N GLY A 156 -28.13 -30.74 43.12
CA GLY A 156 -27.16 -30.42 42.06
C GLY A 156 -26.11 -29.35 42.43
N GLY A 157 -26.21 -28.76 43.63
CA GLY A 157 -25.21 -27.89 44.23
C GLY A 157 -24.04 -28.67 44.81
N ASP A 158 -22.97 -28.82 44.03
CA ASP A 158 -21.65 -29.32 44.43
C ASP A 158 -20.59 -28.51 43.67
N THR A 159 -19.54 -28.06 44.36
CA THR A 159 -18.41 -27.33 43.76
C THR A 159 -17.35 -28.24 43.17
N SER A 160 -17.52 -29.56 43.24
CA SER A 160 -16.72 -30.49 42.45
C SER A 160 -16.90 -30.22 40.96
N GLN A 161 -15.78 -30.27 40.23
CA GLN A 161 -15.71 -30.01 38.77
C GLN A 161 -16.06 -28.57 38.35
N VAL A 162 -15.99 -27.56 39.24
CA VAL A 162 -16.06 -26.14 38.83
C VAL A 162 -14.84 -25.82 37.96
N GLN A 163 -15.09 -25.29 36.77
CA GLN A 163 -14.04 -24.93 35.84
C GLN A 163 -13.65 -23.44 36.00
N PRO A 164 -12.38 -23.07 35.79
CA PRO A 164 -12.04 -21.68 35.58
C PRO A 164 -12.75 -21.14 34.32
N PRO A 165 -12.94 -19.82 34.19
CA PRO A 165 -13.42 -19.22 32.96
C PRO A 165 -12.61 -19.70 31.75
N PRO A 166 -13.24 -19.93 30.58
CA PRO A 166 -12.50 -20.20 29.36
C PRO A 166 -11.50 -19.07 29.08
N PRO A 167 -10.33 -19.36 28.46
CA PRO A 167 -9.48 -18.29 27.97
C PRO A 167 -10.29 -17.41 26.99
N PRO A 168 -10.03 -16.10 26.96
CA PRO A 168 -10.76 -15.18 26.07
C PRO A 168 -10.66 -15.68 24.63
N SER A 169 -11.81 -15.71 23.93
CA SER A 169 -11.84 -16.06 22.51
C SER A 169 -11.25 -14.90 21.71
N ASP A 170 -10.12 -15.14 21.07
CA ASP A 170 -9.57 -14.22 20.07
C ASP A 170 -10.38 -14.34 18.78
N ASN A 171 -10.91 -13.21 18.31
CA ASN A 171 -11.67 -13.11 17.08
C ASN A 171 -11.10 -12.06 16.11
N THR A 172 -9.91 -11.55 16.38
CA THR A 172 -9.23 -10.57 15.52
C THR A 172 -7.91 -11.14 15.00
N PRO A 173 -7.70 -11.22 13.67
CA PRO A 173 -6.38 -11.56 13.14
C PRO A 173 -5.31 -10.53 13.54
N PRO A 174 -4.02 -10.86 13.41
CA PRO A 174 -2.94 -9.94 13.73
C PRO A 174 -2.99 -8.65 12.93
N ALA A 175 -2.63 -7.53 13.56
CA ALA A 175 -2.35 -6.28 12.88
C ALA A 175 -0.91 -6.28 12.33
N ILE A 176 -0.76 -6.00 11.04
CA ILE A 176 0.52 -5.90 10.34
C ILE A 176 0.70 -4.45 9.89
N ALA A 177 1.88 -3.87 10.09
CA ALA A 177 2.22 -2.55 9.59
C ALA A 177 3.59 -2.54 8.92
N ALA A 178 3.63 -2.20 7.63
CA ALA A 178 4.87 -1.99 6.89
C ALA A 178 5.52 -0.64 7.23
N GLN A 179 6.84 -0.63 7.37
CA GLN A 179 7.67 0.55 7.54
C GLN A 179 8.70 0.58 6.41
N VAL A 180 8.57 1.54 5.51
CA VAL A 180 9.45 1.70 4.34
C VAL A 180 10.22 3.02 4.50
N SER A 181 11.54 2.95 4.47
CA SER A 181 12.42 4.10 4.65
C SER A 181 13.48 4.19 3.55
N GLY A 182 13.84 5.40 3.17
CA GLY A 182 14.74 5.72 2.06
C GLY A 182 14.47 7.15 1.56
N THR A 183 15.31 7.65 0.66
CA THR A 183 15.12 8.97 0.05
C THR A 183 14.08 8.87 -1.05
N LEU A 184 12.90 9.43 -0.82
CA LEU A 184 11.85 9.49 -1.83
C LEU A 184 12.17 10.58 -2.84
N GLY A 185 12.26 10.20 -4.11
CA GLY A 185 12.36 11.10 -5.24
C GLY A 185 10.98 11.43 -5.82
N SER A 186 10.91 11.48 -7.14
CA SER A 186 9.68 11.79 -7.88
C SER A 186 8.87 10.52 -8.19
N ASN A 187 7.57 10.69 -8.47
CA ASN A 187 6.69 9.63 -8.98
C ASN A 187 6.67 8.32 -8.14
N SER A 188 6.82 8.44 -6.83
CA SER A 188 6.91 7.32 -5.88
C SER A 188 8.10 6.38 -6.12
N TRP A 189 9.20 6.90 -6.66
CA TRP A 189 10.48 6.21 -6.75
C TRP A 189 11.40 6.65 -5.61
N TYR A 190 12.20 5.71 -5.11
CA TYR A 190 13.30 6.02 -4.21
C TYR A 190 14.60 6.21 -4.99
N THR A 191 15.40 7.20 -4.59
CA THR A 191 16.71 7.51 -5.19
C THR A 191 17.88 7.07 -4.31
N SER A 192 17.59 6.35 -3.23
CA SER A 192 18.59 5.71 -2.36
C SER A 192 18.20 4.28 -2.05
N ASP A 193 19.06 3.54 -1.36
CA ASP A 193 18.70 2.26 -0.76
C ASP A 193 17.45 2.40 0.10
N VAL A 194 16.57 1.41 0.02
CA VAL A 194 15.28 1.39 0.71
C VAL A 194 15.27 0.23 1.70
N ALA A 195 14.99 0.51 2.97
CA ALA A 195 14.78 -0.51 3.99
C ALA A 195 13.28 -0.72 4.22
N VAL A 196 12.86 -1.98 4.20
CA VAL A 196 11.50 -2.44 4.50
C VAL A 196 11.54 -3.23 5.79
N SER A 197 10.70 -2.88 6.75
CA SER A 197 10.51 -3.62 8.00
C SER A 197 9.04 -3.69 8.35
N TRP A 198 8.69 -4.56 9.31
CA TRP A 198 7.31 -4.87 9.65
C TRP A 198 7.12 -4.85 11.16
N THR A 199 6.01 -4.30 11.62
CA THR A 199 5.50 -4.50 12.98
C THR A 199 4.31 -5.44 12.91
N VAL A 200 4.32 -6.50 13.71
CA VAL A 200 3.24 -7.49 13.78
C VAL A 200 2.82 -7.61 15.24
N THR A 201 1.55 -7.35 15.51
CA THR A 201 1.00 -7.39 16.88
C THR A 201 -0.40 -7.99 16.86
N ASP A 202 -0.75 -8.68 17.93
CA ASP A 202 -2.09 -9.14 18.21
C ASP A 202 -2.41 -8.78 19.67
N ALA A 203 -3.58 -8.19 19.90
CA ALA A 203 -3.97 -7.67 21.22
C ALA A 203 -4.71 -8.71 22.08
N GLN A 204 -5.28 -9.73 21.45
CA GLN A 204 -6.14 -10.72 22.10
C GLN A 204 -5.42 -12.06 22.29
N SER A 205 -4.42 -12.38 21.44
CA SER A 205 -3.60 -13.57 21.60
C SER A 205 -2.15 -13.39 21.13
N THR A 206 -1.36 -14.44 21.29
CA THR A 206 0.01 -14.47 20.79
C THR A 206 0.05 -14.77 19.30
N VAL A 207 0.89 -14.06 18.55
CA VAL A 207 1.21 -14.40 17.17
C VAL A 207 1.96 -15.74 17.13
N THR A 208 1.40 -16.72 16.43
CA THR A 208 1.89 -18.11 16.37
C THR A 208 2.82 -18.36 15.19
N SER A 209 2.70 -17.58 14.11
CA SER A 209 3.60 -17.68 12.96
C SER A 209 3.68 -16.37 12.18
N THR A 210 4.84 -16.14 11.55
CA THR A 210 5.06 -15.05 10.60
C THR A 210 5.82 -15.56 9.39
N SER A 211 5.50 -15.06 8.20
CA SER A 211 6.20 -15.34 6.94
C SER A 211 6.41 -14.06 6.16
N GLY A 212 7.64 -13.81 5.70
CA GLY A 212 7.98 -12.61 4.91
C GLY A 212 8.03 -11.29 5.69
N CYS A 213 7.91 -11.32 7.01
CA CYS A 213 7.92 -10.13 7.89
C CYS A 213 9.31 -9.69 8.35
N GLY A 214 10.37 -10.32 7.82
CA GLY A 214 11.75 -9.94 8.13
C GLY A 214 12.15 -8.61 7.51
N ALA A 215 13.09 -7.91 8.14
CA ALA A 215 13.68 -6.71 7.56
C ALA A 215 14.41 -7.04 6.25
N SER A 216 14.23 -6.20 5.23
CA SER A 216 14.80 -6.37 3.90
C SER A 216 15.29 -5.03 3.36
N THR A 217 16.25 -5.07 2.43
CA THR A 217 16.77 -3.87 1.78
C THR A 217 16.70 -4.02 0.27
N VAL A 218 16.29 -2.96 -0.42
CA VAL A 218 16.41 -2.80 -1.87
C VAL A 218 17.58 -1.84 -2.14
N SER A 219 18.69 -2.39 -2.61
CA SER A 219 19.90 -1.62 -2.97
C SER A 219 20.17 -1.56 -4.47
N SER A 220 19.41 -2.33 -5.26
CA SER A 220 19.48 -2.35 -6.72
C SER A 220 18.24 -1.70 -7.31
N ASP A 221 18.42 -1.04 -8.44
CA ASP A 221 17.34 -0.40 -9.16
C ASP A 221 16.28 -1.41 -9.61
N THR A 222 15.02 -1.05 -9.46
CA THR A 222 13.87 -1.91 -9.73
C THR A 222 12.61 -1.09 -9.97
N ASN A 223 11.83 -1.49 -10.97
CA ASN A 223 10.50 -0.92 -11.26
C ASN A 223 9.39 -1.50 -10.35
N GLY A 224 9.74 -2.28 -9.34
CA GLY A 224 8.79 -2.79 -8.37
C GLY A 224 9.27 -4.09 -7.74
N ALA A 225 9.89 -4.00 -6.57
CA ALA A 225 10.16 -5.14 -5.70
C ALA A 225 8.97 -5.33 -4.72
N PRO A 226 8.22 -6.44 -4.82
CA PRO A 226 7.13 -6.73 -3.88
C PRO A 226 7.68 -7.34 -2.58
N PHE A 227 7.11 -6.91 -1.46
CA PHE A 227 7.32 -7.49 -0.14
C PHE A 227 5.96 -7.81 0.47
N THR A 228 5.81 -9.02 1.01
CA THR A 228 4.57 -9.47 1.64
C THR A 228 4.88 -10.07 2.99
N CYS A 229 4.24 -9.55 4.03
CA CYS A 229 4.26 -10.11 5.37
C CYS A 229 2.90 -10.74 5.67
N SER A 230 2.92 -11.99 6.12
CA SER A 230 1.75 -12.74 6.58
C SER A 230 1.98 -13.20 8.02
N ALA A 231 0.95 -13.11 8.86
CA ALA A 231 1.01 -13.47 10.26
C ALA A 231 -0.28 -14.18 10.71
N THR A 232 -0.14 -15.15 11.61
CA THR A 232 -1.26 -15.92 12.16
C THR A 232 -1.25 -15.86 13.69
N SER A 233 -2.44 -15.77 14.28
CA SER A 233 -2.71 -15.88 15.72
C SER A 233 -3.94 -16.78 15.94
N ALA A 234 -4.48 -16.82 17.17
CA ALA A 234 -5.72 -17.55 17.44
C ALA A 234 -6.94 -16.93 16.73
N GLY A 235 -6.94 -15.61 16.51
CA GLY A 235 -7.98 -14.86 15.82
C GLY A 235 -7.95 -14.95 14.30
N GLY A 236 -6.96 -15.64 13.73
CA GLY A 236 -6.88 -15.95 12.30
C GLY A 236 -5.56 -15.52 11.65
N THR A 237 -5.60 -15.32 10.34
CA THR A 237 -4.41 -14.95 9.52
C THR A 237 -4.66 -13.62 8.82
N ALA A 238 -3.65 -12.75 8.85
CA ALA A 238 -3.61 -11.49 8.12
C ALA A 238 -2.40 -11.44 7.18
N SER A 239 -2.48 -10.63 6.13
CA SER A 239 -1.39 -10.40 5.18
C SER A 239 -1.39 -8.95 4.70
N GLN A 240 -0.21 -8.37 4.52
CA GLN A 240 -0.01 -7.04 3.95
C GLN A 240 1.18 -7.04 2.99
N SER A 241 1.05 -6.26 1.91
CA SER A 241 2.10 -6.11 0.90
C SER A 241 2.48 -4.65 0.65
N VAL A 242 3.74 -4.42 0.30
CA VAL A 242 4.25 -3.15 -0.22
C VAL A 242 5.09 -3.42 -1.47
N THR A 243 5.06 -2.49 -2.42
CA THR A 243 5.90 -2.54 -3.62
C THR A 243 6.84 -1.35 -3.62
N VAL A 244 8.14 -1.62 -3.70
CA VAL A 244 9.18 -0.58 -3.70
C VAL A 244 9.70 -0.39 -5.12
N LYS A 245 9.59 0.84 -5.62
CA LYS A 245 10.28 1.28 -6.85
C LYS A 245 11.53 2.05 -6.47
N ARG A 246 12.68 1.71 -7.05
CA ARG A 246 13.95 2.37 -6.79
C ARG A 246 14.69 2.63 -8.09
N ASP A 247 15.17 3.85 -8.24
CA ASP A 247 16.08 4.24 -9.29
C ASP A 247 17.03 5.31 -8.73
N ALA A 248 18.28 4.93 -8.51
CA ALA A 248 19.36 5.82 -8.09
C ALA A 248 20.34 6.12 -9.23
N THR A 249 20.08 5.60 -10.44
CA THR A 249 20.96 5.79 -11.59
C THR A 249 20.60 7.11 -12.26
N VAL A 250 21.59 7.98 -12.45
CA VAL A 250 21.37 9.22 -13.20
C VAL A 250 21.21 8.92 -14.70
N PRO A 251 20.39 9.71 -15.42
CA PRO A 251 20.29 9.58 -16.88
C PRO A 251 21.65 9.82 -17.55
N THR A 252 21.86 9.20 -18.72
CA THR A 252 23.02 9.48 -19.59
C THR A 252 22.67 10.55 -20.60
N VAL A 253 23.52 11.56 -20.75
CA VAL A 253 23.41 12.62 -21.77
C VAL A 253 24.63 12.54 -22.69
N GLY A 254 24.41 12.50 -23.99
CA GLY A 254 25.46 12.34 -25.00
C GLY A 254 25.30 13.28 -26.18
N PHE A 255 26.43 13.59 -26.82
CA PHE A 255 26.47 14.31 -28.08
C PHE A 255 27.20 13.47 -29.13
N SER A 256 26.69 13.43 -30.36
CA SER A 256 27.30 12.72 -31.48
C SER A 256 27.39 13.62 -32.72
N GLY A 257 28.28 13.29 -33.65
CA GLY A 257 28.50 14.07 -34.88
C GLY A 257 29.40 15.30 -34.72
N ASN A 258 29.85 15.60 -33.50
CA ASN A 258 30.80 16.68 -33.25
C ASN A 258 32.21 16.32 -33.74
N GLN A 259 32.75 17.11 -34.68
CA GLN A 259 34.10 16.97 -35.22
C GLN A 259 35.14 17.78 -34.41
N GLY A 260 34.70 18.54 -33.40
CA GLY A 260 35.53 19.37 -32.53
C GLY A 260 35.97 20.69 -33.17
N SER A 261 36.38 20.69 -34.43
CA SER A 261 36.71 21.90 -35.19
C SER A 261 36.11 21.84 -36.58
N TYR A 262 35.56 22.97 -37.02
CA TYR A 262 34.92 23.14 -38.31
C TYR A 262 35.54 24.32 -39.03
N THR A 263 35.84 24.16 -40.31
CA THR A 263 36.13 25.31 -41.18
C THR A 263 34.83 25.90 -41.73
N VAL A 264 34.82 27.20 -42.04
CA VAL A 264 33.62 27.93 -42.48
C VAL A 264 32.89 27.34 -43.69
N ASP A 265 33.54 26.52 -44.51
CA ASP A 265 32.96 25.84 -45.68
C ASP A 265 32.24 24.52 -45.35
N GLN A 266 32.41 24.01 -44.13
CA GLN A 266 31.83 22.76 -43.65
C GLN A 266 30.43 22.97 -43.04
N GLN A 267 29.77 21.85 -42.75
CA GLN A 267 28.49 21.83 -42.06
C GLN A 267 28.66 21.28 -40.64
N VAL A 268 28.07 21.97 -39.67
CA VAL A 268 27.90 21.47 -38.30
C VAL A 268 26.67 20.55 -38.29
N ALA A 269 26.81 19.37 -37.70
CA ALA A 269 25.75 18.39 -37.55
C ALA A 269 25.93 17.62 -36.23
N ILE A 270 25.62 18.30 -35.12
CA ILE A 270 25.74 17.75 -33.76
C ILE A 270 24.35 17.42 -33.26
N THR A 271 24.16 16.17 -32.82
CA THR A 271 22.91 15.69 -32.24
C THR A 271 23.10 15.38 -30.76
N CYS A 272 22.14 15.78 -29.93
CA CYS A 272 22.08 15.42 -28.52
C CYS A 272 21.09 14.28 -28.29
N SER A 273 21.44 13.38 -27.37
CA SER A 273 20.53 12.34 -26.87
C SER A 273 20.60 12.25 -25.35
N ALA A 274 19.48 11.87 -24.74
CA ALA A 274 19.39 11.53 -23.34
C ALA A 274 18.67 10.20 -23.19
N SER A 275 19.12 9.35 -22.27
CA SER A 275 18.54 8.03 -22.01
C SER A 275 18.64 7.67 -20.54
N ASP A 276 17.63 6.99 -20.03
CA ASP A 276 17.65 6.34 -18.72
C ASP A 276 17.07 4.93 -18.84
N ALA A 277 17.65 3.97 -18.10
CA ALA A 277 17.36 2.55 -18.23
C ALA A 277 16.31 2.03 -17.24
N MET A 278 16.08 2.70 -16.12
CA MET A 278 15.23 2.20 -15.05
C MET A 278 13.89 2.93 -14.98
N SER A 279 13.88 4.23 -14.67
CA SER A 279 12.65 5.01 -14.57
C SER A 279 12.30 5.74 -15.87
N GLY A 280 13.24 5.85 -16.81
CA GLY A 280 13.08 6.55 -18.08
C GLY A 280 13.20 8.07 -17.92
N ILE A 281 13.30 8.78 -19.05
CA ILE A 281 13.48 10.25 -19.05
C ILE A 281 12.16 10.96 -18.74
N ALA A 282 12.16 11.83 -17.72
CA ALA A 282 11.06 12.75 -17.43
C ALA A 282 11.19 14.07 -18.21
N SER A 283 12.40 14.62 -18.30
CA SER A 283 12.67 15.84 -19.06
C SER A 283 14.12 15.90 -19.57
N SER A 284 14.33 16.60 -20.69
CA SER A 284 15.67 16.86 -21.23
C SER A 284 15.67 18.17 -22.02
N THR A 285 16.79 18.89 -21.96
CA THR A 285 17.01 20.12 -22.74
C THR A 285 17.70 19.86 -24.09
N CYS A 286 18.12 18.62 -24.36
CA CYS A 286 19.01 18.21 -25.44
C CYS A 286 18.94 19.08 -26.73
N PRO A 287 19.89 20.01 -26.94
CA PRO A 287 19.92 20.84 -28.14
C PRO A 287 20.67 20.14 -29.27
N ASN A 288 20.15 20.29 -30.50
CA ASN A 288 20.86 19.94 -31.72
C ASN A 288 21.48 21.20 -32.34
N ALA A 289 22.62 21.06 -33.00
CA ALA A 289 23.22 22.11 -33.84
C ALA A 289 23.35 21.58 -35.27
N SER A 290 22.65 22.21 -36.21
CA SER A 290 22.73 21.86 -37.63
C SER A 290 22.71 23.11 -38.50
N GLY A 291 23.67 23.22 -39.40
CA GLY A 291 23.77 24.35 -40.33
C GLY A 291 25.19 24.52 -40.87
N ASP A 292 25.35 25.44 -41.83
CA ASP A 292 26.68 25.78 -42.32
C ASP A 292 27.53 26.40 -41.21
N ALA A 293 28.79 26.00 -41.10
CA ALA A 293 29.67 26.41 -40.00
C ALA A 293 29.83 27.93 -39.90
N TYR A 294 29.91 28.64 -41.04
CA TYR A 294 30.00 30.11 -41.04
C TYR A 294 28.82 30.80 -40.35
N SER A 295 27.64 30.18 -40.29
CA SER A 295 26.44 30.75 -39.66
C SER A 295 26.49 30.76 -38.13
N PHE A 296 27.34 29.91 -37.53
CA PHE A 296 27.55 29.88 -36.09
C PHE A 296 28.51 31.00 -35.62
N GLY A 297 29.20 31.66 -36.54
CA GLY A 297 30.24 32.64 -36.24
C GLY A 297 31.56 31.98 -35.85
N LEU A 298 32.67 32.68 -36.03
CA LEU A 298 34.01 32.17 -35.70
C LEU A 298 34.24 32.07 -34.19
N GLY A 299 35.19 31.23 -33.80
CA GLY A 299 35.62 31.06 -32.41
C GLY A 299 35.04 29.82 -31.74
N ALA A 300 35.20 29.78 -30.41
CA ALA A 300 34.76 28.66 -29.59
C ALA A 300 33.27 28.75 -29.27
N HIS A 301 32.60 27.61 -29.42
CA HIS A 301 31.20 27.38 -29.12
C HIS A 301 31.05 26.18 -28.19
N SER A 302 29.91 26.09 -27.51
CA SER A 302 29.60 24.92 -26.71
C SER A 302 28.10 24.66 -26.69
N LEU A 303 27.73 23.38 -26.75
CA LEU A 303 26.38 22.94 -26.44
C LEU A 303 26.38 22.36 -25.03
N ALA A 304 25.34 22.68 -24.27
CA ALA A 304 25.09 22.14 -22.95
C ALA A 304 23.71 21.48 -22.93
N ALA A 305 23.61 20.34 -22.25
CA ALA A 305 22.38 19.60 -22.08
C ALA A 305 22.26 19.08 -20.65
N SER A 306 21.02 18.95 -20.19
CA SER A 306 20.66 18.37 -18.92
C SER A 306 19.47 17.43 -19.11
N ALA A 307 19.43 16.35 -18.34
CA ALA A 307 18.30 15.44 -18.30
C ALA A 307 17.94 15.09 -16.86
N THR A 308 16.66 14.84 -16.64
CA THR A 308 16.10 14.34 -15.37
C THR A 308 15.23 13.13 -15.68
N ASP A 309 15.40 12.06 -14.91
CA ASP A 309 14.60 10.85 -15.03
C ASP A 309 13.28 10.93 -14.23
N ASN A 310 12.44 9.90 -14.30
CA ASN A 310 11.16 9.86 -13.58
C ASN A 310 11.29 9.65 -12.07
N ALA A 311 12.45 9.20 -11.58
CA ALA A 311 12.77 9.13 -10.16
C ALA A 311 13.33 10.45 -9.60
N GLY A 312 13.69 11.40 -10.47
CA GLY A 312 14.21 12.70 -10.11
C GLY A 312 15.74 12.78 -10.05
N ASN A 313 16.47 11.75 -10.50
CA ASN A 313 17.91 11.88 -10.67
C ASN A 313 18.21 12.74 -11.90
N ALA A 314 19.27 13.54 -11.82
CA ALA A 314 19.61 14.50 -12.86
C ALA A 314 21.09 14.43 -13.23
N SER A 315 21.38 14.67 -14.51
CA SER A 315 22.74 14.79 -15.03
C SER A 315 22.83 15.88 -16.11
N SER A 316 24.05 16.30 -16.40
CA SER A 316 24.34 17.28 -17.44
C SER A 316 25.62 16.93 -18.19
N ALA A 317 25.69 17.29 -19.47
CA ALA A 317 26.87 17.15 -20.30
C ALA A 317 27.07 18.38 -21.19
N THR A 318 28.31 18.60 -21.61
CA THR A 318 28.68 19.69 -22.52
C THR A 318 29.59 19.17 -23.63
N THR A 319 29.42 19.67 -24.85
CA THR A 319 30.35 19.39 -25.96
C THR A 319 30.83 20.71 -26.59
N PRO A 320 32.14 21.01 -26.55
CA PRO A 320 32.69 22.19 -27.21
C PRO A 320 32.94 21.91 -28.70
N PHE A 321 32.86 22.95 -29.52
CA PHE A 321 33.35 22.94 -30.90
C PHE A 321 33.87 24.32 -31.29
N THR A 322 34.74 24.40 -32.30
CA THR A 322 35.28 25.67 -32.79
C THR A 322 34.94 25.85 -34.27
N VAL A 323 34.61 27.07 -34.67
CA VAL A 323 34.51 27.45 -36.09
C VAL A 323 35.69 28.36 -36.43
N GLN A 324 36.41 28.03 -37.49
CA GLN A 324 37.59 28.77 -37.92
C GLN A 324 37.54 29.03 -39.42
N VAL A 325 38.21 30.10 -39.85
CA VAL A 325 38.41 30.40 -41.26
C VAL A 325 39.87 30.18 -41.63
N THR A 326 40.08 29.56 -42.78
CA THR A 326 41.36 29.43 -43.48
C THR A 326 41.21 29.99 -44.89
N ALA A 327 42.32 30.39 -45.52
CA ALA A 327 42.30 30.82 -46.92
C ALA A 327 41.67 29.78 -47.85
N GLY A 328 41.93 28.48 -47.59
CA GLY A 328 41.33 27.37 -48.34
C GLY A 328 39.82 27.28 -48.16
N SER A 329 39.33 27.30 -46.91
CA SER A 329 37.88 27.26 -46.64
C SER A 329 37.13 28.48 -47.19
N LEU A 330 37.76 29.66 -47.17
CA LEU A 330 37.15 30.86 -47.72
C LEU A 330 37.10 30.79 -49.26
N CYS A 331 38.11 30.20 -49.90
CA CYS A 331 38.08 29.90 -51.34
C CYS A 331 36.96 28.89 -51.68
N ALA A 332 36.76 27.84 -50.87
CA ALA A 332 35.67 26.88 -51.09
C ALA A 332 34.28 27.55 -51.03
N LEU A 333 34.08 28.54 -50.15
CA LEU A 333 32.86 29.36 -50.15
C LEU A 333 32.75 30.26 -51.38
N VAL A 334 33.85 30.86 -51.84
CA VAL A 334 33.91 31.65 -53.08
C VAL A 334 33.48 30.80 -54.28
N GLU A 335 34.04 29.61 -54.44
CA GLU A 335 33.68 28.68 -55.51
C GLU A 335 32.21 28.27 -55.46
N ARG A 336 31.64 28.13 -54.24
CA ARG A 336 30.22 27.80 -54.04
C ARG A 336 29.28 28.95 -54.41
N TRP A 337 29.66 30.19 -54.12
CA TRP A 337 28.74 31.34 -54.20
C TRP A 337 28.96 32.26 -55.40
N VAL A 338 30.13 32.21 -56.05
CA VAL A 338 30.46 33.04 -57.21
C VAL A 338 30.11 32.32 -58.51
N ASN A 339 29.14 32.84 -59.25
CA ASN A 339 28.62 32.19 -60.46
C ASN A 339 29.49 32.35 -61.73
N LYS A 340 30.64 33.02 -61.63
CA LYS A 340 31.62 33.19 -62.71
C LYS A 340 32.95 32.55 -62.33
N SER A 341 33.28 31.40 -62.92
CA SER A 341 34.49 30.63 -62.60
C SER A 341 35.79 31.43 -62.72
N GLY A 342 35.95 32.27 -63.75
CA GLY A 342 37.13 33.12 -63.89
C GLY A 342 37.28 34.15 -62.76
N VAL A 343 36.17 34.66 -62.24
CA VAL A 343 36.14 35.58 -61.09
C VAL A 343 36.48 34.83 -59.81
N ALA A 344 35.86 33.67 -59.58
CA ALA A 344 36.12 32.80 -58.44
C ALA A 344 37.60 32.40 -58.37
N ASN A 345 38.19 31.97 -59.49
CA ASN A 345 39.61 31.61 -59.58
C ASN A 345 40.52 32.78 -59.20
N SER A 346 40.24 33.98 -59.71
CA SER A 346 41.03 35.16 -59.37
C SER A 346 40.93 35.52 -57.88
N MET A 347 39.75 35.41 -57.28
CA MET A 347 39.54 35.60 -55.85
C MET A 347 40.28 34.55 -55.00
N CYS A 348 40.22 33.28 -55.38
CA CYS A 348 40.96 32.22 -54.70
C CYS A 348 42.48 32.40 -54.79
N GLN A 349 43.02 32.87 -55.92
CA GLN A 349 44.44 33.23 -56.03
C GLN A 349 44.82 34.40 -55.10
N GLN A 350 43.94 35.38 -54.91
CA GLN A 350 44.17 36.47 -53.95
C GLN A 350 44.23 35.93 -52.51
N LEU A 351 43.33 35.01 -52.13
CA LEU A 351 43.34 34.36 -50.82
C LEU A 351 44.61 33.53 -50.60
N ALA A 352 45.03 32.75 -51.60
CA ALA A 352 46.25 31.92 -51.54
C ALA A 352 47.53 32.76 -51.40
N ASN A 353 47.57 33.96 -52.00
CA ASN A 353 48.70 34.88 -51.93
C ASN A 353 48.69 35.79 -50.68
N GLY A 354 47.73 35.61 -49.75
CA GLY A 354 47.59 36.49 -48.58
C GLY A 354 47.13 37.92 -48.92
N ALA A 355 46.62 38.14 -50.13
CA ALA A 355 46.20 39.46 -50.63
C ALA A 355 44.77 39.80 -50.20
N TYR A 356 44.44 39.70 -48.90
CA TYR A 356 43.07 39.81 -48.37
C TYR A 356 42.42 41.17 -48.64
N GLY A 357 43.19 42.26 -48.69
CA GLY A 357 42.68 43.58 -49.09
C GLY A 357 42.22 43.62 -50.55
N ALA A 358 42.98 43.00 -51.46
CA ALA A 358 42.60 42.88 -52.86
C ALA A 358 41.37 41.98 -53.04
N PHE A 359 41.30 40.88 -52.29
CA PHE A 359 40.14 40.00 -52.23
C PHE A 359 38.87 40.76 -51.83
N ARG A 360 38.89 41.52 -50.72
CA ARG A 360 37.71 42.31 -50.27
C ARG A 360 37.24 43.31 -51.32
N ASN A 361 38.17 44.05 -51.92
CA ASN A 361 37.85 44.99 -53.00
C ASN A 361 37.23 44.26 -54.21
N HIS A 362 37.73 43.06 -54.52
CA HIS A 362 37.22 42.25 -55.61
C HIS A 362 35.79 41.73 -55.31
N VAL A 363 35.55 41.22 -54.10
CA VAL A 363 34.20 40.78 -53.67
C VAL A 363 33.22 41.95 -53.72
N GLN A 364 33.60 43.12 -53.22
CA GLN A 364 32.77 44.33 -53.27
C GLN A 364 32.45 44.76 -54.71
N ALA A 365 33.42 44.66 -55.62
CA ALA A 365 33.21 44.98 -57.04
C ALA A 365 32.24 44.02 -57.74
N GLN A 366 32.10 42.79 -57.22
CA GLN A 366 31.26 41.71 -57.76
C GLN A 366 29.93 41.52 -57.04
N ARG A 367 29.70 42.28 -55.97
CA ARG A 367 28.44 42.35 -55.22
C ARG A 367 27.27 42.61 -56.17
N ASP A 368 26.23 41.77 -56.07
CA ASP A 368 25.03 41.73 -56.91
C ASP A 368 25.30 41.56 -58.42
N LYS A 369 26.53 41.15 -58.81
CA LYS A 369 26.90 40.81 -60.19
C LYS A 369 27.17 39.33 -60.35
N SER A 370 28.19 38.81 -59.66
CA SER A 370 28.54 37.39 -59.68
C SER A 370 28.41 36.71 -58.32
N VAL A 371 28.09 37.45 -57.27
CA VAL A 371 27.80 36.97 -55.91
C VAL A 371 26.69 37.84 -55.32
N SER A 372 25.76 37.27 -54.55
CA SER A 372 24.70 38.04 -53.91
C SER A 372 25.27 39.01 -52.87
N ALA A 373 24.56 40.11 -52.58
CA ALA A 373 24.93 41.02 -51.50
C ALA A 373 25.19 40.29 -50.16
N ALA A 374 24.32 39.36 -49.77
CA ALA A 374 24.45 38.61 -48.52
C ALA A 374 25.71 37.73 -48.47
N HIS A 375 26.00 36.98 -49.54
CA HIS A 375 27.23 36.18 -49.59
C HIS A 375 28.48 37.06 -49.68
N ALA A 376 28.41 38.19 -50.38
CA ALA A 376 29.52 39.15 -50.44
C ALA A 376 29.86 39.70 -49.05
N ASP A 377 28.85 40.06 -48.25
CA ASP A 377 29.04 40.52 -46.86
C ASP A 377 29.71 39.45 -45.99
N ILE A 378 29.27 38.19 -46.10
CA ILE A 378 29.88 37.06 -45.37
C ILE A 378 31.34 36.86 -45.78
N LEU A 379 31.63 36.81 -47.09
CA LEU A 379 33.00 36.62 -47.58
C LEU A 379 33.94 37.75 -47.12
N ILE A 380 33.46 39.00 -47.13
CA ILE A 380 34.23 40.15 -46.66
C ILE A 380 34.49 40.02 -45.16
N ALA A 381 33.47 39.74 -44.34
CA ALA A 381 33.61 39.59 -42.90
C ALA A 381 34.55 38.45 -42.51
N LEU A 382 34.45 37.29 -43.16
CA LEU A 382 35.35 36.17 -42.88
C LEU A 382 36.80 36.47 -43.27
N SER A 383 37.04 37.28 -44.30
CA SER A 383 38.39 37.64 -44.74
C SER A 383 39.12 38.64 -43.83
N THR A 384 38.42 39.30 -42.89
CA THR A 384 39.09 40.20 -41.92
C THR A 384 39.74 39.43 -40.78
N GLU A 385 39.43 38.15 -40.65
CA GLU A 385 39.88 37.24 -39.60
C GLU A 385 41.05 36.35 -40.06
N LEU A 386 41.59 36.63 -41.26
CA LEU A 386 42.72 35.93 -41.90
C LEU A 386 44.01 36.75 -41.91
#